data_AF-A0A2P7MU00-F1
#
_entry.id   AF-A0A2P7MU00-F1
#
_cell.length_a   1.000
_cell.length_b   1.000
_cell.length_c   1.000
_cell.angle_alpha   90.00
_cell.angle_beta   90.00
_cell.angle_gamma   90.00
#
_symmetry.space_group_name_H-M   'P 1'
#
loop_
_entity.id
_entity.type
_entity.pdbx_description
1 polymer ?
#
loop_
_entity_poly.entity_id
_entity_poly.type
_entity_poly.pdbx_seq_one_letter_code
_entity_poly.pdbx_strand_id
1 'polypeptide(L)' 'MRAALEFPAPISKTPVSSRQRSRSSGHEITVPAVLAGVLLLLALVVAPEGPQVQEAICQRHNGAEACRVW' A
#
# COMPACT_ATOMS: atom_id res chain seq x y z
N MET A 1 43.19 -41.94 34.43
CA MET A 1 42.73 -40.84 35.30
C MET A 1 41.58 -40.14 34.58
N ARG A 2 40.34 -40.30 35.04
CA ARG A 2 39.13 -39.76 34.40
C ARG A 2 38.90 -38.33 34.88
N ALA A 3 38.90 -37.36 33.97
CA ALA A 3 38.54 -35.98 34.25
C ALA A 3 37.02 -35.87 34.42
N ALA A 4 36.57 -35.33 35.55
CA ALA A 4 35.21 -34.87 35.76
C ALA A 4 35.06 -33.51 35.05
N LEU A 5 34.23 -33.44 34.03
CA LEU A 5 33.78 -32.18 33.44
C LEU A 5 32.36 -31.93 33.95
N GLU A 6 32.25 -31.06 34.95
CA GLU A 6 31.00 -30.48 35.40
C GLU A 6 30.40 -29.65 34.26
N PHE A 7 29.22 -30.03 33.79
CA PHE A 7 28.42 -29.25 32.85
C PHE A 7 27.37 -28.45 33.64
N PRO A 8 27.37 -27.11 33.61
CA PRO A 8 26.27 -26.33 34.16
C PRO A 8 25.02 -26.48 33.27
N ALA A 9 23.88 -26.71 33.92
CA ALA A 9 22.56 -26.89 33.31
C ALA A 9 22.15 -25.69 32.42
N PRO A 10 21.30 -25.90 31.39
CA PRO A 10 20.87 -24.83 30.50
C PRO A 10 19.92 -23.85 31.21
N ILE A 11 20.20 -22.56 31.02
CA ILE A 11 19.38 -21.43 31.48
C ILE A 11 17.95 -21.58 30.92
N SER A 12 16.98 -21.69 31.82
CA SER A 12 15.55 -21.66 31.54
C SER A 12 15.18 -20.32 30.91
N LYS A 13 14.99 -20.30 29.58
CA LYS A 13 14.44 -19.15 28.87
C LYS A 13 12.95 -19.10 29.17
N THR A 14 12.56 -18.22 30.08
CA THR A 14 11.15 -17.85 30.26
C THR A 14 10.59 -17.42 28.90
N PRO A 15 9.42 -17.92 28.47
CA PRO A 15 8.78 -17.35 27.31
C PRO A 15 8.40 -15.92 27.69
N VAL A 16 9.09 -14.95 27.07
CA VAL A 16 8.61 -13.58 27.00
C VAL A 16 7.21 -13.70 26.42
N SER A 17 6.21 -13.48 27.28
CA SER A 17 4.85 -13.20 26.86
C SER A 17 4.96 -12.00 25.92
N SER A 18 5.05 -12.27 24.61
CA SER A 18 4.82 -11.28 23.60
C SER A 18 3.35 -10.95 23.76
N ARG A 19 3.08 -9.97 24.63
CA ARG A 19 1.79 -9.33 24.77
C ARG A 19 1.53 -8.77 23.39
N GLN A 20 0.87 -9.60 22.59
CA GLN A 20 0.55 -9.42 21.20
C GLN A 20 -0.01 -8.03 21.14
N ARG A 21 0.79 -7.11 20.60
CA ARG A 21 0.45 -5.70 20.50
C ARG A 21 -0.82 -5.70 19.69
N SER A 22 -1.95 -5.53 20.37
CA SER A 22 -3.26 -5.35 19.78
C SER A 22 -3.18 -4.02 19.04
N ARG A 23 -2.54 -4.04 17.87
CA ARG A 23 -2.54 -2.93 16.94
C ARG A 23 -3.99 -2.85 16.50
N SER A 24 -4.65 -1.81 16.98
CA SER A 24 -5.95 -1.37 16.49
C SER A 24 -5.80 -0.95 15.03
N SER A 25 -5.68 -1.92 14.13
CA SER A 25 -5.58 -1.71 12.68
C SER A 25 -6.92 -1.29 12.05
N GLY A 26 -7.98 -1.11 12.84
CA GLY A 26 -9.31 -0.76 12.34
C GLY A 26 -9.46 0.68 11.82
N HIS A 27 -8.61 1.62 12.24
CA HIS A 27 -8.68 3.02 11.81
C HIS A 27 -7.72 3.39 10.68
N GLU A 28 -6.64 2.63 10.48
CA GLU A 28 -5.61 3.02 9.49
C GLU A 28 -6.03 2.76 8.04
N ILE A 29 -6.96 1.82 7.79
CA ILE A 29 -7.42 1.50 6.42
C ILE A 29 -8.61 2.37 6.00
N THR A 30 -9.42 2.84 6.94
CA THR A 30 -10.67 3.55 6.63
C THR A 30 -10.42 4.93 6.03
N VAL A 31 -9.47 5.70 6.58
CA VAL A 31 -9.15 7.05 6.08
C VAL A 31 -8.63 7.05 4.63
N PRO A 32 -7.61 6.24 4.25
CA PRO A 32 -7.14 6.23 2.87
C PRO A 32 -8.19 5.71 1.89
N ALA A 33 -9.02 4.74 2.29
CA ALA A 33 -10.10 4.23 1.45
C ALA A 33 -11.19 5.28 1.19
N VAL A 34 -11.60 6.03 2.22
CA VAL A 34 -12.56 7.13 2.08
C VAL A 34 -12.00 8.23 1.19
N LEU A 35 -10.75 8.64 1.42
CA LEU A 35 -10.10 9.66 0.59
C LEU A 35 -10.01 9.22 -0.88
N ALA A 36 -9.60 7.98 -1.15
CA ALA A 36 -9.57 7.42 -2.50
C ALA A 36 -10.96 7.42 -3.14
N GLY A 37 -12.00 7.03 -2.39
CA GLY A 37 -13.38 7.07 -2.87
C GLY A 37 -13.84 8.49 -3.24
N VAL A 38 -13.54 9.48 -2.40
CA VAL A 38 -13.85 10.88 -2.69
C VAL A 38 -13.13 11.38 -3.95
N LEU A 39 -11.84 11.06 -4.10
CA LEU A 39 -11.06 11.47 -5.27
C LEU A 39 -11.59 10.83 -6.56
N LEU A 40 -12.00 9.56 -6.52
CA LEU A 40 -12.60 8.87 -7.66
C LEU A 40 -13.93 9.52 -8.06
N LEU A 41 -14.79 9.84 -7.10
CA LEU A 41 -16.04 10.55 -7.36
C LEU A 41 -15.78 11.94 -7.95
N LEU A 42 -14.78 12.66 -7.43
CA LEU A 42 -14.39 13.97 -7.96
C LEU A 42 -13.91 13.86 -9.41
N ALA A 43 -13.11 12.85 -9.74
CA ALA A 43 -12.57 12.65 -11.08
C ALA A 43 -13.69 12.47 -12.12
N LEU A 44 -14.77 11.75 -11.78
CA LEU A 44 -15.93 11.57 -12.65
C LEU A 44 -16.67 12.88 -12.97
N VAL A 45 -16.61 13.87 -12.08
CA VAL A 45 -17.29 15.16 -12.26
C VAL A 45 -16.38 16.21 -12.89
N VAL A 46 -15.10 16.22 -12.51
CA VAL A 46 -14.13 17.27 -12.91
C VAL A 46 -13.40 16.92 -14.22
N ALA A 47 -13.18 15.65 -14.52
CA ALA A 47 -12.54 15.19 -15.75
C ALA A 47 -13.45 14.23 -16.53
N PRO A 48 -14.64 14.68 -16.96
CA PRO A 48 -15.62 13.83 -17.64
C PRO A 48 -15.23 13.48 -19.08
N GLU A 49 -14.24 14.16 -19.67
CA GLU A 49 -13.84 13.93 -21.06
C GLU A 49 -13.20 12.56 -21.23
N GLY A 50 -13.99 11.64 -21.79
CA GLY A 50 -13.54 10.33 -22.22
C GLY A 50 -12.37 10.42 -23.21
N PRO A 51 -11.54 9.37 -23.32
CA PRO A 51 -10.32 9.37 -24.11
C PRO A 51 -10.55 9.79 -25.57
N GLN A 52 -11.73 9.53 -26.13
CA GLN A 52 -12.10 9.91 -27.49
C GLN A 52 -12.19 11.44 -27.69
N VAL A 53 -12.67 12.16 -26.66
CA VAL A 53 -12.77 13.63 -26.71
C VAL A 53 -11.38 14.25 -26.58
N GLN A 54 -10.53 13.68 -25.70
CA GLN A 54 -9.15 14.13 -25.52
C GLN A 54 -8.28 13.81 -26.75
N GLU A 55 -8.50 12.69 -27.42
CA GLU A 55 -7.81 12.35 -28.66
C GLU A 55 -8.11 13.38 -29.76
N ALA A 56 -9.38 13.75 -29.95
CA ALA A 56 -9.77 14.76 -30.93
C ALA A 56 -9.14 16.14 -30.64
N ILE A 57 -9.07 16.53 -29.36
CA ILE A 57 -8.41 17.77 -28.93
C ILE A 57 -6.90 17.67 -29.15
N CYS A 58 -6.27 16.57 -28.75
CA CYS A 58 -4.84 16.34 -28.93
C CYS A 58 -4.47 16.39 -30.41
N GLN A 59 -5.22 15.72 -31.29
CA GLN A 59 -4.96 15.68 -32.72
C GLN A 59 -5.08 17.07 -33.36
N ARG A 60 -6.08 17.86 -32.94
CA ARG A 60 -6.28 19.24 -33.42
C ARG A 60 -5.06 20.13 -33.14
N HIS A 61 -4.34 19.90 -32.05
CA HIS A 61 -3.27 20.79 -31.59
C HIS A 61 -1.85 20.24 -31.82
N ASN A 62 -1.66 18.92 -31.88
CA ASN A 62 -0.33 18.28 -31.91
C ASN A 62 -0.14 17.31 -33.09
N GLY A 63 -1.21 16.91 -33.77
CA GLY A 63 -1.18 15.90 -34.83
C GLY A 63 -1.27 14.46 -34.33
N ALA A 64 -1.63 13.54 -35.23
CA ALA A 64 -2.00 12.17 -34.89
C ALA A 64 -0.87 11.34 -34.23
N GLU A 65 0.38 11.50 -34.69
CA GLU A 65 1.52 10.75 -34.13
C GLU A 65 1.79 11.10 -32.65
N ALA A 66 1.58 12.35 -32.24
CA ALA A 66 1.78 12.78 -30.85
C ALA A 66 0.71 12.20 -29.89
N CYS A 67 -0.46 11.83 -30.42
CA CYS A 67 -1.60 11.39 -29.62
C CYS A 67 -1.72 9.86 -29.48
N ARG A 68 -0.89 9.07 -30.20
CA ARG A 68 -0.91 7.59 -30.11
C ARG A 68 -0.49 7.02 -28.75
N VAL A 69 0.04 7.84 -27.83
CA VAL A 69 0.65 7.41 -26.55
C VAL A 69 -0.34 7.51 -25.36
N TRP A 70 -1.63 7.67 -25.63
CA TRP A 70 -2.70 7.71 -24.62
C TRP A 70 -3.38 6.36 -24.43
#